data_AF-A0A952JW33-F1
#
_entry.id   AF-A0A952JW33-F1
#
_cell.length_a   1.000
_cell.length_b   1.000
_cell.length_c   1.000
_cell.angle_alpha   90.00
_cell.angle_beta   90.00
_cell.angle_gamma   90.00
#
_symmetry.space_group_name_H-M   'P 1'
#
loop_
_entity.id
_entity.type
_entity.pdbx_description
1 polymer ?
#
loop_
_entity_poly.entity_id
_entity_poly.type
_entity_poly.pdbx_seq_one_letter_code
_entity_poly.pdbx_strand_id
1 'polypeptide(L)' 'MATQKNTPPKGVVIAVGLIVLMIILYFIFLSVFPDLFESMPKGEVKPVNN' A
#
# COMPACT_ATOMS: atom_id res chain seq x y z
N MET A 1 8.98 41.90 5.73
CA MET A 1 9.47 40.53 6.01
C MET A 1 8.66 39.58 5.13
N ALA A 2 9.29 38.85 4.22
CA ALA A 2 8.58 37.93 3.35
C ALA A 2 8.30 36.62 4.10
N THR A 3 7.03 36.28 4.29
CA THR A 3 6.61 35.02 4.92
C THR A 3 6.95 33.86 3.99
N GLN A 4 7.97 33.09 4.35
CA GLN A 4 8.33 31.87 3.63
C GLN A 4 7.26 30.80 3.90
N LYS A 5 6.40 30.54 2.91
CA LYS A 5 5.37 29.50 3.00
C LYS A 5 6.00 28.14 2.76
N ASN A 6 6.09 27.31 3.80
CA ASN A 6 6.62 25.96 3.71
C ASN A 6 5.60 25.07 3.00
N THR A 7 5.73 24.96 1.67
CA THR A 7 4.83 24.17 0.83
C THR A 7 5.58 22.90 0.43
N PRO A 8 5.02 21.70 0.66
CA PRO A 8 5.71 20.47 0.32
C PRO A 8 6.04 20.46 -1.19
N PRO A 9 7.23 19.97 -1.57
CA PRO A 9 7.58 19.83 -2.97
C PRO A 9 6.53 18.99 -3.71
N LYS A 10 6.25 19.34 -4.97
CA LYS A 10 5.25 18.61 -5.79
C LYS A 10 5.52 17.10 -5.83
N GLY A 11 6.81 16.71 -5.86
CA GLY A 11 7.21 15.30 -5.82
C GLY A 11 6.76 14.57 -4.55
N VAL A 12 6.77 15.22 -3.39
CA VAL A 12 6.30 14.62 -2.12
C VAL A 12 4.80 14.37 -2.18
N VAL A 13 4.03 15.34 -2.69
CA VAL A 13 2.58 15.20 -2.84
C VAL A 13 2.23 14.06 -3.79
N ILE A 14 2.95 13.94 -4.91
CA ILE A 14 2.78 12.85 -5.88
C ILE A 14 3.14 11.50 -5.24
N ALA A 15 4.26 11.41 -4.52
CA ALA A 15 4.70 10.16 -3.89
C ALA A 15 3.66 9.65 -2.88
N VAL A 16 3.14 10.53 -2.02
CA VAL A 16 2.07 10.17 -1.07
C VAL A 16 0.80 9.74 -1.81
N GLY A 17 0.43 10.46 -2.88
CA GLY A 17 -0.70 10.09 -3.72
C GLY A 17 -0.57 8.70 -4.36
N LEU A 18 0.63 8.35 -4.84
CA LEU A 18 0.92 7.04 -5.42
C LEU A 18 0.81 5.92 -4.39
N ILE A 19 1.25 6.16 -3.15
CA ILE A 19 1.11 5.18 -2.06
C ILE A 19 -0.38 4.92 -1.78
N VAL A 20 -1.17 5.99 -1.64
CA VAL A 20 -2.64 5.86 -1.43
C VAL A 20 -3.29 5.14 -2.62
N LEU A 21 -2.89 5.45 -3.85
CA LEU A 21 -3.38 4.79 -5.04
C LEU A 21 -3.07 3.29 -5.05
N MET A 22 -1.84 2.90 -4.69
CA MET A 22 -1.45 1.48 -4.60
C MET A 22 -2.28 0.72 -3.57
N ILE A 23 -2.57 1.33 -2.43
CA ILE A 23 -3.42 0.73 -1.39
C ILE A 23 -4.83 0.49 -1.93
N ILE A 24 -5.43 1.47 -2.60
CA ILE A 24 -6.76 1.34 -3.20
C ILE A 24 -6.78 0.22 -4.25
N LEU A 25 -5.78 0.20 -5.13
CA LEU A 25 -5.67 -0.83 -6.17
C LEU A 25 -5.53 -2.23 -5.58
N TYR A 26 -4.75 -2.40 -4.50
CA TYR A 26 -4.65 -3.66 -3.79
C TYR A 26 -6.01 -4.17 -3.31
N PHE A 27 -6.83 -3.30 -2.70
CA PHE A 27 -8.17 -3.70 -2.25
C PHE A 27 -9.12 -4.03 -3.40
N ILE A 28 -9.05 -3.27 -4.50
CA ILE A 28 -9.84 -3.57 -5.70
C ILE A 28 -9.44 -4.93 -6.26
N PHE A 29 -8.14 -5.20 -6.38
CA PHE A 29 -7.66 -6.47 -6.92
C PHE A 29 -8.01 -7.65 -6.01
N LEU A 30 -7.89 -7.47 -4.70
CA LEU A 30 -8.30 -8.49 -3.74
C LEU A 30 -9.81 -8.80 -3.82
N SER A 31 -10.64 -7.79 -4.11
CA SER A 31 -12.10 -7.94 -4.21
C SER A 31 -12.55 -8.55 -5.55
N VAL A 32 -11.87 -8.22 -6.65
CA VAL A 32 -12.24 -8.67 -8.01
C VAL A 32 -11.56 -9.98 -8.38
N PHE A 33 -10.35 -10.22 -7.89
CA PHE A 33 -9.52 -11.38 -8.21
C PHE A 33 -9.00 -12.07 -6.93
N PRO A 34 -9.87 -12.56 -6.04
CA PRO A 34 -9.46 -13.16 -4.78
C PRO A 34 -8.53 -14.38 -4.97
N ASP A 35 -8.76 -15.16 -6.03
CA ASP A 35 -8.01 -16.38 -6.34
C ASP A 35 -6.51 -16.13 -6.59
N LEU A 36 -6.14 -14.95 -7.11
CA LEU A 36 -4.73 -14.56 -7.30
C LEU A 36 -3.98 -14.47 -5.96
N PHE A 37 -4.71 -14.26 -4.86
CA PHE A 37 -4.15 -14.09 -3.52
C PHE A 37 -4.33 -15.34 -2.66
N GLU A 38 -5.07 -16.34 -3.12
CA GLU A 38 -5.37 -17.55 -2.33
C GLU A 38 -4.15 -18.44 -2.12
N SER A 39 -3.25 -18.49 -3.11
CA SER A 39 -1.97 -19.21 -3.05
C SER A 39 -0.88 -18.49 -2.24
N MET A 40 -1.14 -17.25 -1.81
CA MET A 40 -0.15 -16.48 -1.06
C MET A 40 -0.05 -17.04 0.38
N PRO A 41 1.16 -17.35 0.87
CA PRO A 41 1.31 -17.88 2.22
C PRO A 41 0.77 -16.87 3.24
N LYS A 42 -0.30 -17.25 3.94
CA LYS A 42 -1.00 -16.39 4.92
C LYS A 42 -0.26 -16.25 6.26
N GLY A 43 1.01 -16.67 6.30
CA GLY A 43 1.80 -16.70 7.53
C GLY A 43 1.25 -17.69 8.57
N GLU A 44 0.57 -18.75 8.13
CA GLU A 44 0.07 -19.79 9.04
C GLU A 44 1.24 -20.36 9.86
N VAL A 45 1.09 -20.33 11.19
CA VAL A 45 2.08 -20.85 12.12
C VAL A 45 2.12 -22.37 11.93
N LYS A 46 3.06 -22.87 11.12
CA LYS A 46 3.27 -24.30 11.01
C LYS A 46 3.70 -24.82 12.38
N PRO A 47 3.01 -25.81 12.96
CA PRO A 47 3.45 -26.41 14.21
C PRO A 47 4.87 -26.92 14.02
N VAL A 48 5.79 -26.52 14.90
CA VAL A 48 7.12 -27.13 14.95
C VAL A 48 6.90 -28.52 15.54
N ASN A 49 6.86 -29.54 14.67
CA ASN A 49 6.86 -30.92 15.13
C ASN A 49 8.24 -31.21 15.75
N ASN A 50 8.22 -31.70 16.98
CA ASN A 50 9.40 -32.17 17.72
C ASN A 50 9.57 -33.68 17.53
#